data_AF-A0AAU9HE17-F1
#
_entry.id   AF-A0AAU9HE17-F1
#
_cell.length_a   1.000
_cell.length_b   1.000
_cell.length_c   1.000
_cell.angle_alpha   90.00
_cell.angle_beta   90.00
_cell.angle_gamma   90.00
#
_symmetry.space_group_name_H-M   'P 1'
#
loop_
_entity.id
_entity.type
_entity.pdbx_description
1 polymer ?
#
loop_
_entity_poly.entity_id
_entity_poly.type
_entity_poly.pdbx_seq_one_letter_code
_entity_poly.pdbx_strand_id
1 'polypeptide(L)' 'MLNNQEVTIDNDHVVAWSQTIDYSIHLENGFWQSIGTGEGVVNTFRGTGEIYVQSLNLQTFAGLLNRCLPKRS' A
#
# COMPACT_ATOMS: atom_id res chain seq x y z
N MET A 1 -13.86 2.83 -8.23
CA MET A 1 -14.60 1.67 -8.78
C MET A 1 -13.83 1.14 -9.98
N LEU A 2 -13.58 -0.16 -10.01
CA LEU A 2 -12.93 -0.91 -11.08
C LEU A 2 -14.01 -1.51 -11.98
N ASN A 3 -13.83 -1.47 -13.31
CA ASN A 3 -14.83 -1.92 -14.29
C ASN A 3 -14.20 -2.84 -15.33
N ASN A 4 -14.04 -4.13 -14.98
CA ASN A 4 -13.32 -5.13 -15.78
C ASN A 4 -11.93 -4.66 -16.23
N GLN A 5 -11.20 -4.06 -15.29
CA GLN A 5 -9.90 -3.43 -15.51
C GLN A 5 -8.88 -3.97 -14.52
N GLU A 6 -7.63 -3.57 -14.71
CA GLU A 6 -6.51 -3.85 -13.81
C GLU A 6 -5.96 -2.53 -13.25
N VAL A 7 -5.59 -2.52 -11.98
CA VAL A 7 -4.93 -1.38 -11.33
C VAL A 7 -3.91 -1.87 -10.29
N THR A 8 -2.72 -1.28 -10.28
CA THR A 8 -1.69 -1.52 -9.27
C THR A 8 -1.66 -0.35 -8.31
N ILE A 9 -1.69 -0.63 -7.00
CA ILE A 9 -1.73 0.36 -5.93
C ILE A 9 -0.69 -0.02 -4.89
N ASP A 10 -0.02 0.98 -4.29
CA ASP A 10 0.81 0.78 -3.10
C ASP A 10 -0.03 0.11 -1.99
N ASN A 11 0.46 -1.01 -1.46
CA ASN A 11 -0.26 -1.80 -0.49
C ASN A 11 -0.49 -1.05 0.84
N ASP A 12 0.39 -0.11 1.22
CA ASP A 12 0.21 0.70 2.42
C ASP A 12 -1.01 1.64 2.34
N HIS A 13 -1.47 1.92 1.12
CA HIS A 13 -2.63 2.77 0.86
C HIS A 13 -3.93 1.99 0.66
N VAL A 14 -3.89 0.65 0.60
CA VAL A 14 -5.07 -0.19 0.45
C VAL A 14 -5.72 -0.44 1.81
N VAL A 15 -7.02 -0.16 1.92
CA VAL A 15 -7.80 -0.40 3.15
C VAL A 15 -8.67 -1.66 3.01
N ALA A 16 -9.40 -1.78 1.91
CA ALA A 16 -10.29 -2.90 1.63
C ALA A 16 -10.64 -2.96 0.14
N TRP A 17 -11.15 -4.09 -0.33
CA TRP A 17 -11.66 -4.25 -1.69
C TRP A 17 -12.84 -5.22 -1.74
N SER A 18 -13.64 -5.15 -2.81
CA SER A 18 -14.75 -6.08 -3.04
C SER A 18 -14.26 -7.53 -3.17
N GLN A 19 -15.01 -8.49 -2.61
CA GLN A 19 -14.69 -9.92 -2.68
C GLN A 19 -14.63 -10.50 -4.10
N THR A 20 -15.22 -9.79 -5.08
CA THR A 20 -15.24 -10.16 -6.51
C THR A 20 -13.97 -9.78 -7.26
N ILE A 21 -13.03 -9.07 -6.63
CA ILE A 21 -11.79 -8.61 -7.25
C ILE A 21 -10.68 -9.62 -6.96
N ASP A 22 -10.02 -10.09 -8.03
CA ASP A 22 -8.77 -10.84 -7.93
C ASP A 22 -7.64 -9.90 -7.54
N TYR A 23 -6.71 -10.34 -6.68
CA TYR A 23 -5.60 -9.51 -6.23
C TYR A 23 -4.28 -10.29 -6.18
N SER A 24 -3.16 -9.58 -6.33
CA SER A 24 -1.81 -10.13 -6.24
C SER A 24 -0.88 -9.13 -5.58
N ILE A 25 -0.34 -9.49 -4.42
CA ILE A 25 0.67 -8.69 -3.71
C ILE A 25 2.06 -9.12 -4.19
N HIS A 26 2.86 -8.16 -4.67
CA HIS A 26 4.21 -8.42 -5.15
C HIS A 26 5.10 -7.19 -4.96
N LEU A 27 6.40 -7.37 -5.19
CA LEU A 27 7.34 -6.26 -5.25
C LEU A 27 7.35 -5.72 -6.68
N GLU A 28 7.35 -4.39 -6.88
CA GLU A 28 7.48 -3.80 -8.24
C GLU A 28 8.89 -4.02 -8.82
N ASN A 29 9.92 -4.10 -7.96
CA ASN A 29 11.33 -4.13 -8.34
C ASN A 29 12.06 -5.19 -7.50
N GLY A 30 13.24 -5.63 -7.94
CA GLY A 30 14.06 -6.59 -7.20
C GLY A 30 14.32 -6.15 -5.74
N PHE A 31 14.31 -7.12 -4.83
CA PHE A 31 14.41 -6.99 -3.35
C PHE A 31 15.32 -5.87 -2.82
N TRP A 32 16.44 -5.59 -3.51
CA TRP A 32 17.41 -4.55 -3.14
C TRP A 32 16.89 -3.10 -3.27
N GLN A 33 15.96 -2.82 -4.20
CA GLN A 33 15.37 -1.49 -4.37
C GLN A 33 14.31 -1.20 -3.31
N SER A 34 13.49 -2.19 -2.94
CA SER A 34 12.43 -2.06 -1.93
C SER A 34 12.97 -1.86 -0.50
N ILE A 35 14.20 -2.30 -0.21
CA ILE A 35 14.86 -2.10 1.10
C ILE A 35 15.30 -0.64 1.30
N GLY A 36 15.65 0.09 0.23
CA GLY A 36 16.17 1.45 0.32
C GLY A 36 15.11 2.51 0.60
N THR A 37 13.87 2.26 0.15
CA THR A 37 12.74 3.20 0.23
C THR A 37 11.74 2.87 1.32
N GLY A 38 11.68 1.62 1.79
CA GLY A 38 10.63 1.15 2.71
C GLY A 38 9.24 1.02 2.06
N GLU A 39 9.11 1.52 0.83
CA GLU A 39 7.96 1.45 -0.06
C GLU A 39 8.34 0.56 -1.24
N GLY A 40 7.47 -0.37 -1.64
CA GLY A 40 7.77 -1.26 -2.75
C GLY A 40 6.98 -2.55 -2.77
N VAL A 41 6.12 -2.78 -1.78
CA VAL A 41 5.07 -3.80 -1.83
C VAL A 41 3.84 -3.18 -2.47
N VAL A 42 3.46 -3.67 -3.64
CA VAL A 42 2.25 -3.24 -4.33
C VAL A 42 1.24 -4.37 -4.40
N ASN A 43 -0.01 -4.00 -4.62
CA ASN A 43 -1.10 -4.91 -4.85
C ASN A 43 -1.75 -4.60 -6.19
N THR A 44 -1.77 -5.58 -7.08
CA THR A 44 -2.42 -5.51 -8.39
C THR A 44 -3.80 -6.14 -8.32
N PHE A 45 -4.84 -5.35 -8.61
CA PHE A 45 -6.24 -5.75 -8.57
C PHE A 45 -6.81 -5.88 -9.97
N ARG A 46 -7.60 -6.92 -10.23
CA ARG A 46 -8.26 -7.15 -11.51
C ARG A 46 -9.72 -7.57 -11.32
N GLY A 47 -10.63 -6.93 -12.04
CA GLY A 47 -12.05 -7.29 -12.05
C GLY A 47 -12.99 -6.09 -12.00
N THR A 48 -14.18 -6.29 -11.41
CA THR A 48 -15.20 -5.26 -11.25
C THR A 48 -15.62 -5.16 -9.78
N GLY A 49 -15.61 -3.94 -9.23
CA GLY A 49 -15.94 -3.69 -7.83
C GLY A 49 -15.33 -2.40 -7.28
N GLU A 50 -15.26 -2.30 -5.96
CA GLU A 50 -14.70 -1.15 -5.26
C GLU A 50 -13.37 -1.50 -4.60
N ILE A 51 -12.46 -0.53 -4.59
CA ILE A 51 -11.21 -0.57 -3.85
C ILE A 51 -11.21 0.70 -3.00
N TYR A 52 -11.06 0.53 -1.69
CA TYR A 52 -11.01 1.59 -0.71
C TYR A 52 -9.55 1.91 -0.43
N VAL A 53 -9.17 3.16 -0.67
CA VAL A 53 -7.81 3.66 -0.48
C VAL A 53 -7.78 4.77 0.56
N GLN A 54 -6.69 4.84 1.32
CA GLN A 54 -6.40 5.95 2.22
C GLN A 54 -5.37 6.90 1.59
N SER A 55 -5.48 8.19 1.85
CA SER A 55 -4.53 9.20 1.37
C SER A 55 -3.27 9.31 2.21
N LEU A 56 -3.31 8.84 3.46
CA LEU A 56 -2.21 8.95 4.42
C LEU A 56 -1.62 7.58 4.72
N ASN A 57 -0.30 7.49 4.65
CA ASN A 57 0.45 6.30 5.06
C ASN A 57 0.71 6.35 6.58
N LEU A 58 0.22 5.34 7.31
CA LEU A 58 0.40 5.19 8.75
C LEU A 58 1.88 5.02 9.15
N GLN A 59 2.69 4.35 8.34
CA GLN A 59 4.13 4.20 8.57
C GLN A 59 4.85 5.55 8.50
N THR A 60 4.56 6.35 7.47
CA THR A 60 5.10 7.71 7.34
C THR A 60 4.67 8.59 8.51
N PHE A 61 3.40 8.51 8.90
CA PHE A 61 2.90 9.21 10.08
C PHE A 61 3.61 8.78 11.37
N ALA A 62 3.80 7.47 11.60
CA ALA A 62 4.54 6.95 12.74
C ALA A 62 6.02 7.40 12.72
N GLY A 63 6.64 7.46 11.54
CA GLY A 63 8.00 7.98 11.36
C GLY A 63 8.12 9.46 11.74
N LEU A 64 7.12 10.28 11.42
CA LEU A 64 7.04 11.67 11.86
C LEU A 64 6.85 11.78 13.37
N LEU A 65 5.93 10.99 13.95
CA LEU A 65 5.71 10.96 15.40
C LEU A 65 6.98 10.58 16.16
N ASN A 66 7.71 9.56 15.71
CA ASN A 66 8.96 9.12 16.34
C ASN A 66 10.04 10.22 16.41
N ARG A 67 10.00 11.22 15.52
CA ARG A 67 10.92 12.38 15.59
C ARG A 67 10.51 13.39 16.65
N CYS A 68 9.21 13.52 16.91
CA CYS A 68 8.65 14.50 17.83
C CYS A 68 8.44 13.95 19.25
N LEU A 69 8.30 12.62 19.39
CA LEU A 69 8.11 11.98 20.69
C LEU A 69 9.42 11.97 21.48
N PRO A 70 9.39 12.30 22.79
CA PRO A 70 10.57 12.21 23.63
C PRO A 70 11.04 10.76 23.68
N LYS A 71 12.32 10.55 23.34
CA LYS A 71 12.95 9.24 23.53
C LYS A 71 13.01 8.97 25.03
N ARG A 72 12.36 7.91 25.50
CA ARG A 72 12.48 7.48 26.90
C ARG A 72 13.96 7.20 27.17
N SER A 73 14.51 7.87 28.18
CA SER A 73 15.82 7.63 28.76
C SER A 73 15.89 6.28 29.48
#